data_AF-A0A7W1L1P9-F1
#
_entry.id   AF-A0A7W1L1P9-F1
#
_cell.length_a   1.000
_cell.length_b   1.000
_cell.length_c   1.000
_cell.angle_alpha   90.00
_cell.angle_beta   90.00
_cell.angle_gamma   90.00
#
_symmetry.space_group_name_H-M   'P 1'
#
loop_
_entity.id
_entity.type
_entity.pdbx_description
1 polymer ?
#
loop_
_entity_poly.entity_id
_entity_poly.type
_entity_poly.pdbx_seq_one_letter_code
_entity_poly.pdbx_strand_id
1 'polypeptide(L)'
;MKRKLRGLPFMLACVSSVLLPAEALAQRRGARRVSPRPRVSLETVNARFNQITDAYLSGYYAFNPSEATALGLHEYDAQLESRSPEAVAQEVRRLRAALSALLRIWDGALSADARLDYQVLVSHAQAQLLELETVRMWQRDPNIYNRLAASSIDNILKRNYAPIEQRLDALLAREREITRLLNEARTNLDNPPRIYTEMAIAQVRGSREYFSRVVPQMIERAGGGRLSAARRAQIETSNESVIAALGSFGDWLERDLLPRSAGSFAIGAENYRRKLLYEEMVDTPLAHLLANGERELRRTQEQMRSLAEEIAPGRGITYALRQLASEHPTADGLVGDARADLLRIRAFVRTQNVLTPPPSENLIVA
;
A
#
# COMPACT_ATOMS: atom_id res chain seq x y z
N MET A 1 31.16 31.72 -25.65
CA MET A 1 30.73 33.05 -26.14
C MET A 1 29.66 33.61 -25.21
N LYS A 2 29.98 34.67 -24.47
CA LYS A 2 29.06 35.38 -23.58
C LYS A 2 28.20 36.34 -24.43
N ARG A 3 26.88 36.37 -24.23
CA ARG A 3 26.07 37.56 -24.56
C ARG A 3 25.12 37.89 -23.41
N LYS A 4 25.38 39.07 -22.84
CA LYS A 4 24.58 39.83 -21.88
C LYS A 4 23.58 40.71 -22.65
N LEU A 5 22.37 40.85 -22.14
CA LEU A 5 21.51 42.05 -22.24
C LEU A 5 20.94 42.21 -20.80
N ARG A 6 21.14 43.26 -19.97
CA ARG A 6 20.97 44.72 -20.10
C ARG A 6 19.64 45.04 -20.81
N GLY A 7 18.54 45.47 -20.20
CA GLY A 7 18.27 46.15 -18.93
C GLY A 7 17.70 47.55 -19.21
N LEU A 8 16.53 47.90 -18.64
CA LEU A 8 15.92 49.24 -18.33
C LEU A 8 14.37 49.23 -18.52
N PRO A 9 13.57 50.14 -17.90
CA PRO A 9 13.53 50.55 -16.50
C PRO A 9 12.10 50.64 -15.90
N PHE A 10 12.10 50.84 -14.57
CA PHE A 10 11.09 51.44 -13.69
C PHE A 10 10.25 52.58 -14.29
N MET A 11 8.96 52.64 -13.95
CA MET A 11 8.17 53.87 -13.90
C MET A 11 7.71 54.13 -12.46
N LEU A 12 8.18 55.25 -11.91
CA LEU A 12 7.92 55.77 -10.58
C LEU A 12 6.88 56.89 -10.74
N ALA A 13 5.73 56.79 -10.08
CA ALA A 13 4.74 57.87 -10.04
C ALA A 13 4.96 58.73 -8.78
N CYS A 14 5.40 59.96 -8.99
CA CYS A 14 5.48 61.02 -7.99
C CYS A 14 4.09 61.60 -7.70
N VAL A 15 3.75 61.77 -6.41
CA VAL A 15 2.78 62.77 -5.98
C VAL A 15 3.40 63.59 -4.85
N SER A 16 3.44 64.89 -5.07
CA SER A 16 4.13 65.89 -4.27
C SER A 16 3.23 66.46 -3.18
N SER A 17 3.88 66.82 -2.07
CA SER A 17 3.61 67.93 -1.13
C SER A 17 2.30 67.94 -0.34
N VAL A 18 2.41 67.94 1.00
CA VAL A 18 2.36 69.15 1.85
C VAL A 18 3.08 68.86 3.18
N LEU A 19 3.99 69.75 3.59
CA LEU A 19 4.67 69.81 4.88
C LEU A 19 3.96 70.81 5.80
N LEU A 20 3.69 70.42 7.04
CA LEU A 20 3.42 71.31 8.17
C LEU A 20 4.27 70.81 9.37
N PRO A 21 4.96 71.69 10.12
CA PRO A 21 5.76 71.28 11.26
C PRO A 21 4.91 71.23 12.52
N ALA A 22 5.06 70.17 13.31
CA ALA A 22 4.64 70.16 14.71
C ALA A 22 5.75 69.50 15.53
N GLU A 23 6.54 70.33 16.20
CA GLU A 23 7.41 69.93 17.29
C GLU A 23 6.55 69.45 18.46
N ALA A 24 6.75 68.21 18.91
CA ALA A 24 6.26 67.75 20.20
C ALA A 24 7.17 66.64 20.75
N LEU A 25 8.02 67.07 21.69
CA LEU A 25 8.54 66.36 22.87
C LEU A 25 8.61 64.83 22.84
N ALA A 26 9.86 64.36 22.78
CA ALA A 26 10.26 62.99 23.03
C ALA A 26 9.86 62.52 24.44
N GLN A 27 8.96 61.53 24.51
CA GLN A 27 8.90 60.57 25.60
C GLN A 27 9.36 59.21 25.08
N ARG A 28 10.62 58.86 25.38
CA ARG A 28 11.16 57.50 25.20
C ARG A 28 10.40 56.54 26.09
N ARG A 29 9.28 55.98 25.61
CA ARG A 29 8.80 54.69 26.08
C ARG A 29 9.74 53.64 25.50
N GLY A 30 10.51 52.98 26.36
CA GLY A 30 11.40 51.89 25.97
C GLY A 30 10.61 50.87 25.17
N ALA A 31 10.91 50.77 23.87
CA ALA A 31 10.46 49.67 23.06
C ALA A 31 11.03 48.41 23.69
N ARG A 32 10.16 47.65 24.35
CA ARG A 32 10.46 46.29 24.82
C ARG A 32 10.90 45.55 23.56
N ARG A 33 12.20 45.29 23.42
CA ARG A 33 12.74 44.44 22.35
C ARG A 33 11.98 43.13 22.47
N VAL A 34 11.02 42.91 21.58
CA VAL A 34 10.45 41.58 21.36
C VAL A 34 11.64 40.80 20.84
N SER A 35 12.24 40.00 21.72
CA SER A 35 13.26 39.03 21.31
C SER A 35 12.69 38.29 20.11
N PRO A 36 13.41 38.20 18.97
CA PRO A 36 12.90 37.44 17.84
C PRO A 36 12.59 36.04 18.35
N ARG A 37 11.32 35.59 18.20
CA ARG A 37 10.97 34.19 18.42
C ARG A 37 12.04 33.36 17.72
N PRO A 38 12.64 32.34 18.37
CA PRO A 38 13.62 31.52 17.69
C PRO A 38 13.00 31.03 16.39
N ARG A 39 13.55 31.47 15.25
CA ARG A 39 13.19 30.92 13.95
C ARG A 39 13.66 29.48 14.03
N VAL A 40 12.73 28.54 14.23
CA VAL A 40 13.03 27.12 14.17
C VAL A 40 13.69 26.90 12.81
N SER A 41 14.94 26.44 12.81
CA SER A 41 15.68 26.24 11.57
C SER A 41 15.04 25.11 10.77
N LEU A 42 15.11 25.18 9.45
CA LEU A 42 14.67 24.11 8.54
C LEU A 42 15.25 22.75 8.96
N GLU A 43 16.51 22.72 9.40
CA GLU A 43 17.18 21.53 9.93
C GLU A 43 16.46 20.96 11.17
N THR A 44 16.04 21.80 12.12
CA THR A 44 15.32 21.35 13.31
C THR A 44 13.93 20.81 12.96
N VAL A 45 13.22 21.44 12.00
CA VAL A 45 11.90 20.96 11.56
C VAL A 45 12.04 19.62 10.84
N ASN A 46 13.02 19.46 9.94
CA ASN A 46 13.30 18.21 9.25
C ASN A 46 13.72 17.10 10.24
N ALA A 47 14.60 17.39 11.19
CA ALA A 47 15.03 16.40 12.18
C ALA A 47 13.84 15.90 13.03
N ARG A 48 12.95 16.82 13.43
CA ARG A 48 11.72 16.45 14.14
C ARG A 48 10.77 15.63 13.26
N PHE A 49 10.62 16.00 11.99
CA PHE A 49 9.83 15.23 11.04
C PHE A 49 10.37 13.81 10.91
N ASN A 50 11.67 13.64 10.67
CA ASN A 50 12.33 12.34 10.55
C ASN A 50 12.11 11.47 11.80
N GLN A 51 12.25 12.04 13.00
CA GLN A 51 11.99 11.32 14.24
C GLN A 51 10.54 10.78 14.33
N ILE A 52 9.56 11.57 13.89
CA ILE A 52 8.16 11.16 13.86
C ILE A 52 7.95 10.08 12.79
N THR A 53 8.57 10.23 11.62
CA THR A 53 8.54 9.26 10.53
C THR A 53 9.09 7.91 10.97
N ASP A 54 10.27 7.88 11.60
CA ASP A 54 10.89 6.65 12.10
C ASP A 54 9.97 5.95 13.11
N ALA A 55 9.46 6.68 14.10
CA ALA A 55 8.52 6.14 15.08
C ALA A 55 7.20 5.65 14.45
N TYR A 56 6.72 6.34 13.42
CA TYR A 56 5.52 5.93 12.68
C TYR A 56 5.76 4.59 11.97
N LEU A 57 6.85 4.47 11.22
CA LEU A 57 7.21 3.29 10.44
C LEU A 57 7.49 2.09 11.33
N SER A 58 8.31 2.25 12.39
CA SER A 58 8.56 1.17 13.35
C SER A 58 7.26 0.66 13.99
N GLY A 59 6.36 1.56 14.39
CA GLY A 59 5.06 1.15 14.94
C GLY A 59 4.14 0.49 13.90
N TYR A 60 4.19 0.94 12.64
CA TYR A 60 3.42 0.34 11.55
C TYR A 60 3.88 -1.09 11.26
N TYR A 61 5.19 -1.33 11.22
CA TYR A 61 5.76 -2.67 11.00
C TYR A 61 5.58 -3.59 12.21
N ALA A 62 5.63 -3.06 13.44
CA ALA A 62 5.29 -3.83 14.63
C ALA A 62 3.81 -4.30 14.63
N PHE A 63 2.89 -3.49 14.10
CA PHE A 63 1.48 -3.90 13.94
C PHE A 63 1.25 -4.81 12.72
N ASN A 64 2.10 -4.73 11.69
CA ASN A 64 2.02 -5.51 10.44
C ASN A 64 3.33 -6.27 10.14
N PRO A 65 3.75 -7.23 10.98
CA PRO A 65 5.03 -7.93 10.83
C PRO A 65 5.16 -8.72 9.52
N SER A 66 4.07 -9.24 8.96
CA SER A 66 4.09 -9.96 7.69
C SER A 66 4.39 -9.03 6.51
N GLU A 67 3.94 -7.78 6.58
CA GLU A 67 4.25 -6.73 5.60
C GLU A 67 5.72 -6.31 5.71
N ALA A 68 6.23 -6.18 6.94
CA ALA A 68 7.64 -5.89 7.18
C ALA A 68 8.55 -6.96 6.53
N THR A 69 8.26 -8.25 6.73
CA THR A 69 8.94 -9.35 6.02
C THR A 69 8.80 -9.23 4.49
N ALA A 70 7.61 -8.86 4.00
CA ALA A 70 7.37 -8.66 2.56
C ALA A 70 8.21 -7.52 1.95
N LEU A 71 8.65 -6.56 2.77
CA LEU A 71 9.55 -5.47 2.38
C LEU A 71 11.03 -5.79 2.64
N GLY A 72 11.35 -6.94 3.24
CA GLY A 72 12.72 -7.38 3.53
C GLY A 72 13.22 -6.99 4.93
N LEU A 73 12.33 -6.55 5.82
CA LEU A 73 12.65 -6.27 7.23
C LEU A 73 12.48 -7.55 8.06
N HIS A 74 13.59 -8.28 8.22
CA HIS A 74 13.59 -9.62 8.81
C HIS A 74 13.60 -9.66 10.35
N GLU A 75 13.67 -8.51 11.01
CA GLU A 75 13.55 -8.39 12.48
C GLU A 75 12.15 -8.74 13.01
N TYR A 76 11.13 -8.77 12.13
CA TYR A 76 9.74 -9.14 12.45
C TYR A 76 9.35 -10.55 11.99
N ASP A 77 10.29 -11.33 11.44
CA ASP A 77 10.00 -12.61 10.78
C ASP A 77 9.31 -13.63 11.71
N ALA A 78 9.65 -13.64 13.00
CA ALA A 78 9.06 -14.54 13.99
C ALA A 78 7.71 -14.08 14.55
N GLN A 79 7.20 -12.91 14.12
CA GLN A 79 5.96 -12.32 14.63
C GLN A 79 4.82 -12.48 13.60
N LEU A 80 3.60 -12.66 14.10
CA LEU A 80 2.36 -12.64 13.32
C LEU A 80 1.45 -11.54 13.87
N GLU A 81 0.71 -10.88 12.99
CA GLU A 81 -0.27 -9.85 13.34
C GLU A 81 -1.18 -10.31 14.50
N SER A 82 -1.48 -9.41 15.44
CA SER A 82 -2.66 -9.53 16.30
C SER A 82 -3.74 -8.58 15.81
N ARG A 83 -4.94 -9.11 15.67
CA ARG A 83 -6.15 -8.37 15.32
C ARG A 83 -7.16 -8.43 16.45
N SER A 84 -6.74 -8.73 17.68
CA SER A 84 -7.65 -8.64 18.84
C SER A 84 -8.24 -7.21 18.93
N PRO A 85 -9.45 -7.04 19.51
CA PRO A 85 -10.03 -5.72 19.72
C PRO A 85 -9.08 -4.76 20.46
N GLU A 86 -8.32 -5.26 21.42
CA GLU A 86 -7.34 -4.50 22.20
C GLU A 86 -6.15 -4.06 21.35
N ALA A 87 -5.59 -4.97 20.53
CA ALA A 87 -4.49 -4.67 19.62
C ALA A 87 -4.89 -3.62 18.59
N VAL A 88 -6.07 -3.75 17.98
CA VAL A 88 -6.60 -2.75 17.04
C VAL A 88 -6.82 -1.41 17.75
N ALA A 89 -7.39 -1.41 18.95
CA ALA A 89 -7.61 -0.19 19.72
C ALA A 89 -6.30 0.50 20.11
N GLN A 90 -5.25 -0.26 20.44
CA GLN A 90 -3.91 0.27 20.72
C GLN A 90 -3.30 0.91 19.47
N GLU A 91 -3.42 0.25 18.33
CA GLU A 91 -2.91 0.77 17.06
C GLU A 91 -3.62 2.07 16.65
N VAL A 92 -4.94 2.10 16.78
CA VAL A 92 -5.74 3.31 16.55
C VAL A 92 -5.27 4.48 17.43
N ARG A 93 -4.99 4.24 18.72
CA ARG A 93 -4.46 5.28 19.62
C ARG A 93 -3.09 5.76 19.15
N ARG A 94 -2.20 4.84 18.74
CA ARG A 94 -0.87 5.16 18.22
C ARG A 94 -0.96 6.01 16.96
N LEU A 95 -1.78 5.60 15.99
CA LEU A 95 -1.99 6.31 14.72
C LEU A 95 -2.56 7.71 14.93
N ARG A 96 -3.54 7.88 15.84
CA ARG A 96 -4.08 9.20 16.20
C ARG A 96 -3.01 10.10 16.81
N ALA A 97 -2.18 9.58 17.70
CA ALA A 97 -1.08 10.33 18.30
C ALA A 97 -0.04 10.74 17.24
N ALA A 98 0.32 9.82 16.34
CA ALA A 98 1.26 10.10 15.27
C ALA A 98 0.71 11.12 14.26
N LEU A 99 -0.54 10.98 13.82
CA LEU A 99 -1.20 11.96 12.94
C LEU A 99 -1.27 13.34 13.60
N SER A 100 -1.62 13.39 14.90
CA SER A 100 -1.61 14.65 15.66
C SER A 100 -0.21 15.27 15.74
N ALA A 101 0.84 14.47 15.92
CA ALA A 101 2.22 14.95 15.91
C ALA A 101 2.64 15.49 14.53
N LEU A 102 2.27 14.80 13.45
CA LEU A 102 2.52 15.21 12.07
C LEU A 102 1.85 16.54 11.76
N LEU A 103 0.54 16.67 12.04
CA LEU A 103 -0.23 17.89 11.73
C LEU A 103 0.24 19.14 12.51
N ARG A 104 1.10 18.98 13.53
CA ARG A 104 1.73 20.10 14.25
C ARG A 104 3.04 20.58 13.62
N ILE A 105 3.55 19.88 12.61
CA ILE A 105 4.69 20.31 11.81
C ILE A 105 4.21 21.40 10.86
N TRP A 106 4.95 22.51 10.82
CA TRP A 106 4.74 23.51 9.78
C TRP A 106 5.44 23.06 8.51
N ASP A 107 4.68 22.48 7.58
CA ASP A 107 5.15 21.98 6.28
C ASP A 107 5.83 23.06 5.40
N GLY A 108 5.49 24.33 5.62
CA GLY A 108 6.13 25.51 5.05
C GLY A 108 7.64 25.59 5.30
N ALA A 109 8.13 24.96 6.38
CA ALA A 109 9.53 24.93 6.78
C ALA A 109 10.24 23.58 6.51
N LEU A 110 9.58 22.64 5.84
CA LEU A 110 10.21 21.40 5.36
C LEU A 110 11.01 21.65 4.07
N SER A 111 12.01 20.81 3.80
CA SER A 111 12.60 20.73 2.46
C SER A 111 11.55 20.26 1.44
N ALA A 112 11.82 20.45 0.14
CA ALA A 112 10.91 20.02 -0.92
C ALA A 112 10.60 18.51 -0.83
N ASP A 113 11.62 17.69 -0.67
CA ASP A 113 11.48 16.23 -0.54
C ASP A 113 10.73 15.85 0.74
N ALA A 114 11.10 16.43 1.89
CA ALA A 114 10.43 16.16 3.16
C ALA A 114 8.96 16.60 3.15
N ARG A 115 8.59 17.59 2.34
CA ARG A 115 7.18 17.99 2.16
C ARG A 115 6.38 16.92 1.42
N LEU A 116 6.96 16.24 0.43
CA LEU A 116 6.31 15.12 -0.26
C LEU A 116 6.13 13.94 0.70
N ASP A 117 7.18 13.58 1.43
CA ASP A 117 7.13 12.52 2.44
C ASP A 117 6.06 12.82 3.51
N TYR A 118 5.98 14.08 3.95
CA TYR A 118 4.97 14.52 4.88
C TYR A 118 3.54 14.31 4.36
N GLN A 119 3.29 14.66 3.09
CA GLN A 119 1.97 14.47 2.47
C GLN A 119 1.60 12.99 2.36
N VAL A 120 2.55 12.14 1.96
CA VAL A 120 2.35 10.68 1.90
C VAL A 120 2.07 10.11 3.29
N LEU A 121 2.85 10.51 4.30
CA LEU A 121 2.72 9.98 5.66
C LEU A 121 1.41 10.39 6.33
N VAL A 122 0.98 11.65 6.15
CA VAL A 122 -0.32 12.12 6.63
C VAL A 122 -1.46 11.36 5.97
N SER A 123 -1.42 11.21 4.64
CA SER A 123 -2.46 10.50 3.88
C SER A 123 -2.51 9.02 4.27
N HIS A 124 -1.35 8.38 4.42
CA HIS A 124 -1.26 7.00 4.89
C HIS A 124 -1.81 6.83 6.31
N ALA A 125 -1.47 7.71 7.25
CA ALA A 125 -2.02 7.64 8.62
C ALA A 125 -3.54 7.82 8.64
N GLN A 126 -4.08 8.70 7.79
CA GLN A 126 -5.53 8.89 7.62
C GLN A 126 -6.20 7.65 7.02
N ALA A 127 -5.58 7.00 6.02
CA ALA A 127 -6.07 5.76 5.44
C ALA A 127 -6.10 4.61 6.46
N GLN A 128 -5.03 4.45 7.25
CA GLN A 128 -4.98 3.43 8.30
C GLN A 128 -6.06 3.64 9.36
N LEU A 129 -6.29 4.89 9.79
CA LEU A 129 -7.38 5.21 10.72
C LEU A 129 -8.76 4.99 10.11
N LEU A 130 -8.97 5.38 8.84
CA LEU A 130 -10.20 5.12 8.11
C LEU A 130 -10.53 3.62 8.11
N GLU A 131 -9.54 2.79 7.79
CA GLU A 131 -9.67 1.34 7.72
C GLU A 131 -9.96 0.74 9.10
N LEU A 132 -9.16 1.04 10.11
CA LEU A 132 -9.30 0.42 11.43
C LEU A 132 -10.52 0.92 12.22
N GLU A 133 -10.90 2.19 12.07
CA GLU A 133 -11.95 2.82 12.89
C GLU A 133 -13.32 2.87 12.22
N THR A 134 -13.38 3.08 10.89
CA THR A 134 -14.66 3.30 10.21
C THR A 134 -15.04 2.17 9.27
N VAL A 135 -14.15 1.78 8.34
CA VAL A 135 -14.46 0.74 7.36
C VAL A 135 -14.50 -0.63 8.05
N ARG A 136 -13.55 -0.86 8.96
CA ARG A 136 -13.41 -2.04 9.81
C ARG A 136 -13.46 -3.34 9.03
N MET A 137 -12.66 -3.48 7.97
CA MET A 137 -12.63 -4.75 7.23
C MET A 137 -12.21 -5.91 8.15
N TRP A 138 -11.43 -5.66 9.19
CA TRP A 138 -11.12 -6.66 10.22
C TRP A 138 -12.36 -7.22 10.96
N GLN A 139 -13.51 -6.53 10.95
CA GLN A 139 -14.80 -7.04 11.48
C GLN A 139 -15.77 -7.50 10.38
N ARG A 140 -15.45 -7.29 9.11
CA ARG A 140 -16.37 -7.47 7.98
C ARG A 140 -15.90 -8.46 6.92
N ASP A 141 -14.60 -8.71 6.82
CA ASP A 141 -14.02 -9.62 5.83
C ASP A 141 -13.27 -10.74 6.56
N PRO A 142 -13.88 -11.94 6.65
CA PRO A 142 -13.23 -13.10 7.25
C PRO A 142 -11.94 -13.50 6.53
N ASN A 143 -11.81 -13.15 5.25
CA ASN A 143 -10.68 -13.58 4.44
C ASN A 143 -9.38 -12.83 4.77
N ILE A 144 -9.44 -11.69 5.49
CA ILE A 144 -8.22 -11.01 5.98
C ILE A 144 -7.40 -11.96 6.86
N TYR A 145 -8.04 -12.73 7.72
CA TYR A 145 -7.38 -13.66 8.64
C TYR A 145 -6.81 -14.87 7.91
N ASN A 146 -7.59 -15.46 6.99
CA ASN A 146 -7.14 -16.57 6.15
C ASN A 146 -5.94 -16.16 5.27
N ARG A 147 -6.01 -14.98 4.64
CA ARG A 147 -4.92 -14.46 3.81
C ARG A 147 -3.67 -14.21 4.64
N LEU A 148 -3.78 -13.58 5.82
CA LEU A 148 -2.65 -13.35 6.72
C LEU A 148 -1.98 -14.67 7.13
N ALA A 149 -2.74 -15.69 7.48
CA ALA A 149 -2.21 -17.02 7.81
C ALA A 149 -1.35 -17.58 6.66
N ALA A 150 -1.86 -17.58 5.42
CA ALA A 150 -1.12 -18.10 4.27
C ALA A 150 0.06 -17.20 3.84
N SER A 151 -0.17 -15.89 3.70
CA SER A 151 0.85 -14.96 3.18
C SER A 151 2.03 -14.77 4.13
N SER A 152 1.80 -14.87 5.45
CA SER A 152 2.86 -14.77 6.45
C SER A 152 3.90 -15.89 6.31
N ILE A 153 3.47 -17.08 5.88
CA ILE A 153 4.34 -18.25 5.65
C ILE A 153 4.95 -18.20 4.25
N ASP A 154 4.17 -17.85 3.24
CA ASP A 154 4.65 -17.67 1.87
C ASP A 154 5.81 -16.67 1.78
N ASN A 155 5.72 -15.54 2.50
CA ASN A 155 6.77 -14.52 2.54
C ASN A 155 8.11 -15.03 3.09
N ILE A 156 8.09 -15.98 4.02
CA ILE A 156 9.29 -16.61 4.59
C ILE A 156 9.89 -17.63 3.61
N LEU A 157 9.04 -18.45 2.98
CA LEU A 157 9.50 -19.58 2.17
C LEU A 157 9.93 -19.18 0.75
N LYS A 158 9.18 -18.28 0.09
CA LYS A 158 9.39 -17.98 -1.34
C LYS A 158 10.70 -17.23 -1.63
N ARG A 159 11.26 -16.54 -0.64
CA ARG A 159 12.46 -15.72 -0.80
C ARG A 159 13.69 -16.41 -0.21
N ASN A 160 14.78 -16.42 -0.99
CA ASN A 160 16.06 -16.97 -0.54
C ASN A 160 16.95 -15.89 0.10
N TYR A 161 16.51 -15.32 1.22
CA TYR A 161 17.23 -14.26 1.94
C TYR A 161 18.19 -14.78 3.04
N ALA A 162 17.98 -16.02 3.47
CA ALA A 162 18.77 -16.69 4.50
C ALA A 162 18.72 -18.23 4.30
N PRO A 163 19.67 -18.99 4.88
CA PRO A 163 19.59 -20.46 4.90
C PRO A 163 18.23 -20.94 5.42
N ILE A 164 17.70 -22.02 4.83
CA ILE A 164 16.36 -22.52 5.15
C ILE A 164 16.23 -22.85 6.65
N GLU A 165 17.29 -23.35 7.27
CA GLU A 165 17.36 -23.68 8.68
C GLU A 165 17.00 -22.50 9.58
N GLN A 166 17.51 -21.30 9.25
CA GLN A 166 17.23 -20.05 9.95
C GLN A 166 15.80 -19.57 9.69
N ARG A 167 15.32 -19.69 8.45
CA ARG A 167 13.96 -19.26 8.08
C ARG A 167 12.88 -20.13 8.72
N LEU A 168 13.17 -21.40 9.00
CA LEU A 168 12.23 -22.33 9.60
C LEU A 168 11.89 -21.99 11.07
N ASP A 169 12.76 -21.32 11.81
CA ASP A 169 12.40 -20.85 13.16
C ASP A 169 11.31 -19.78 13.10
N ALA A 170 11.42 -18.84 12.15
CA ALA A 170 10.40 -17.83 11.91
C ALA A 170 9.08 -18.44 11.42
N LEU A 171 9.15 -19.41 10.50
CA LEU A 171 7.98 -20.18 10.06
C LEU A 171 7.27 -20.84 11.24
N LEU A 172 7.98 -21.60 12.07
CA LEU A 172 7.40 -22.28 13.23
C LEU A 172 6.82 -21.30 14.25
N ALA A 173 7.45 -20.14 14.45
CA ALA A 173 6.91 -19.11 15.33
C ALA A 173 5.57 -18.56 14.80
N ARG A 174 5.47 -18.29 13.49
CA ARG A 174 4.23 -17.82 12.87
C ARG A 174 3.14 -18.88 12.87
N GLU A 175 3.46 -20.13 12.53
CA GLU A 175 2.48 -21.23 12.51
C GLU A 175 1.80 -21.44 13.87
N ARG A 176 2.55 -21.32 14.98
CA ARG A 176 2.00 -21.41 16.34
C ARG A 176 0.96 -20.32 16.64
N GLU A 177 1.10 -19.16 16.01
CA GLU A 177 0.21 -18.01 16.21
C GLU A 177 -1.03 -18.04 15.30
N ILE A 178 -1.06 -18.88 14.25
CA ILE A 178 -2.19 -18.93 13.31
C ILE A 178 -3.49 -19.32 14.02
N THR A 179 -3.44 -20.27 14.95
CA THR A 179 -4.63 -20.64 15.74
C THR A 179 -5.17 -19.46 16.55
N ARG A 180 -4.29 -18.66 17.17
CA ARG A 180 -4.70 -17.42 17.87
C ARG A 180 -5.35 -16.45 16.89
N LEU A 181 -4.73 -16.18 15.74
CA LEU A 181 -5.26 -15.26 14.72
C LEU A 181 -6.66 -15.68 14.24
N LEU A 182 -6.88 -16.96 13.98
CA LEU A 182 -8.20 -17.47 13.56
C LEU A 182 -9.23 -17.43 14.69
N ASN A 183 -8.81 -17.49 15.95
CA ASN A 183 -9.72 -17.27 17.09
C ASN A 183 -10.09 -15.80 17.24
N GLU A 184 -9.15 -14.87 17.04
CA GLU A 184 -9.45 -13.44 16.98
C GLU A 184 -10.46 -13.13 15.87
N ALA A 185 -10.38 -13.81 14.72
CA ALA A 185 -11.39 -13.71 13.66
C ALA A 185 -12.81 -14.01 14.18
N ARG A 186 -12.96 -15.10 14.94
CA ARG A 186 -14.26 -15.50 15.52
C ARG A 186 -14.80 -14.48 16.53
N THR A 187 -13.91 -13.83 17.27
CA THR A 187 -14.27 -12.74 18.20
C THR A 187 -14.73 -11.49 17.46
N ASN A 188 -14.12 -11.19 16.32
CA ASN A 188 -14.32 -9.91 15.62
C ASN A 188 -15.46 -9.92 14.61
N LEU A 189 -15.77 -11.08 14.03
CA LEU A 189 -16.72 -11.24 12.95
C LEU A 189 -18.11 -11.59 13.51
N ASP A 190 -19.10 -10.76 13.17
CA ASP A 190 -20.50 -10.98 13.58
C ASP A 190 -21.46 -11.05 12.39
N ASN A 191 -21.57 -9.94 11.65
CA ASN A 191 -22.50 -9.81 10.52
C ASN A 191 -21.77 -9.29 9.26
N PRO A 192 -20.82 -10.06 8.69
CA PRO A 192 -20.13 -9.66 7.47
C PRO A 192 -21.07 -9.76 6.24
N PRO A 193 -20.68 -9.15 5.11
CA PRO A 193 -21.37 -9.38 3.85
C PRO A 193 -21.28 -10.84 3.42
N ARG A 194 -22.40 -11.42 3.01
CA ARG A 194 -22.49 -12.81 2.56
C ARG A 194 -21.40 -13.20 1.57
N ILE A 195 -21.18 -12.36 0.56
CA ILE A 195 -20.18 -12.60 -0.49
C ILE A 195 -18.75 -12.70 0.08
N TYR A 196 -18.40 -11.94 1.13
CA TYR A 196 -17.09 -12.03 1.76
C TYR A 196 -16.94 -13.35 2.52
N THR A 197 -17.98 -13.79 3.21
CA THR A 197 -17.98 -15.10 3.89
C THR A 197 -17.89 -16.26 2.90
N GLU A 198 -18.66 -16.22 1.80
CA GLU A 198 -18.61 -17.23 0.73
C GLU A 198 -17.21 -17.30 0.08
N MET A 199 -16.61 -16.14 -0.20
CA MET A 199 -15.22 -16.06 -0.70
C MET A 199 -14.22 -16.61 0.30
N ALA A 200 -14.36 -16.29 1.59
CA ALA A 200 -13.48 -16.81 2.64
C ALA A 200 -13.57 -18.33 2.77
N ILE A 201 -14.77 -18.91 2.70
CA ILE A 201 -14.98 -20.37 2.70
C ILE A 201 -14.23 -21.02 1.53
N ALA A 202 -14.37 -20.46 0.32
CA ALA A 202 -13.66 -20.96 -0.85
C ALA A 202 -12.13 -20.85 -0.69
N GLN A 203 -11.63 -19.73 -0.17
CA GLN A 203 -10.19 -19.50 -0.01
C GLN A 203 -9.57 -20.31 1.13
N VAL A 204 -10.29 -20.60 2.21
CA VAL A 204 -9.80 -21.47 3.29
C VAL A 204 -9.50 -22.87 2.76
N ARG A 205 -10.31 -23.39 1.82
CA ARG A 205 -10.02 -24.67 1.14
C ARG A 205 -8.68 -24.61 0.40
N GLY A 206 -8.43 -23.52 -0.34
CA GLY A 206 -7.15 -23.27 -1.00
C GLY A 206 -5.97 -23.16 -0.02
N SER A 207 -6.13 -22.45 1.09
CA SER A 207 -5.11 -22.36 2.14
C SER A 207 -4.78 -23.72 2.75
N ARG A 208 -5.78 -24.58 2.98
CA ARG A 208 -5.55 -25.95 3.47
C ARG A 208 -4.73 -26.78 2.48
N GLU A 209 -5.00 -26.68 1.18
CA GLU A 209 -4.19 -27.34 0.15
C GLU A 209 -2.77 -26.76 0.08
N TYR A 210 -2.63 -25.44 0.20
CA TYR A 210 -1.33 -24.76 0.26
C TYR A 210 -0.47 -25.32 1.39
N PHE A 211 -1.00 -25.40 2.61
CA PHE A 211 -0.28 -25.93 3.76
C PHE A 211 -0.01 -27.45 3.64
N SER A 212 -0.97 -28.24 3.16
CA SER A 212 -0.79 -29.70 3.08
C SER A 212 0.18 -30.15 1.97
N ARG A 213 0.30 -29.37 0.88
CA ARG A 213 1.04 -29.78 -0.31
C ARG A 213 2.16 -28.81 -0.68
N VAL A 214 1.87 -27.53 -0.76
CA VAL A 214 2.81 -26.53 -1.32
C VAL A 214 3.90 -26.19 -0.31
N VAL A 215 3.56 -25.97 0.96
CA VAL A 215 4.54 -25.66 2.02
C VAL A 215 5.62 -26.75 2.13
N PRO A 216 5.30 -28.06 2.25
CA PRO A 216 6.31 -29.12 2.22
C PRO A 216 7.19 -29.09 0.97
N GLN A 217 6.59 -28.87 -0.21
CA GLN A 217 7.35 -28.78 -1.47
C GLN A 217 8.30 -27.59 -1.50
N MET A 218 7.90 -26.44 -0.96
CA MET A 218 8.76 -25.26 -0.87
C MET A 218 9.93 -25.49 0.07
N ILE A 219 9.70 -26.16 1.21
CA ILE A 219 10.76 -26.51 2.17
C ILE A 219 11.77 -27.46 1.52
N GLU A 220 11.31 -28.49 0.82
CA GLU A 220 12.20 -29.42 0.11
C GLU A 220 13.02 -28.71 -0.97
N ARG A 221 12.39 -27.87 -1.80
CA ARG A 221 13.09 -27.07 -2.84
C ARG A 221 14.11 -26.10 -2.24
N ALA A 222 13.88 -25.62 -1.02
CA ALA A 222 14.81 -24.75 -0.30
C ALA A 222 15.95 -25.51 0.40
N GLY A 223 16.03 -26.84 0.24
CA GLY A 223 17.08 -27.68 0.81
C GLY A 223 16.66 -28.42 2.09
N GLY A 224 15.35 -28.62 2.30
CA GLY A 224 14.76 -29.35 3.44
C GLY A 224 15.32 -30.76 3.66
N GLY A 225 15.78 -31.45 2.61
CA GLY A 225 16.44 -32.75 2.72
C GLY A 225 17.68 -32.78 3.65
N ARG A 226 18.27 -31.62 3.97
CA ARG A 226 19.41 -31.50 4.91
C ARG A 226 18.99 -31.41 6.38
N LEU A 227 17.69 -31.30 6.67
CA LEU A 227 17.17 -31.19 8.03
C LEU A 227 17.24 -32.54 8.76
N SER A 228 17.47 -32.49 10.08
CA SER A 228 17.37 -33.68 10.94
C SER A 228 15.94 -34.22 10.98
N ALA A 229 15.79 -35.52 11.26
CA ALA A 229 14.47 -36.15 11.39
C ALA A 229 13.60 -35.47 12.46
N ALA A 230 14.20 -35.10 13.60
CA ALA A 230 13.50 -34.37 14.66
C ALA A 230 12.99 -33.00 14.19
N ARG A 231 13.78 -32.27 13.39
CA ARG A 231 13.38 -30.96 12.88
C ARG A 231 12.26 -31.08 11.84
N ARG A 232 12.30 -32.09 10.97
CA ARG A 232 11.22 -32.37 10.02
C ARG A 232 9.92 -32.71 10.74
N ALA A 233 9.96 -33.61 11.73
CA ALA A 233 8.79 -33.96 12.52
C ALA A 233 8.18 -32.74 13.24
N GLN A 234 9.01 -31.82 13.75
CA GLN A 234 8.53 -30.58 14.36
C GLN A 234 7.75 -29.69 13.38
N ILE A 235 8.24 -29.56 12.15
CA ILE A 235 7.61 -28.76 11.10
C ILE A 235 6.32 -29.42 10.63
N GLU A 236 6.34 -30.74 10.40
CA GLU A 236 5.16 -31.50 10.02
C GLU A 236 4.05 -31.36 11.07
N THR A 237 4.37 -31.53 12.35
CA THR A 237 3.40 -31.38 13.46
C THR A 237 2.81 -29.96 13.52
N SER A 238 3.65 -28.94 13.32
CA SER A 238 3.25 -27.54 13.32
C SER A 238 2.32 -27.23 12.14
N ASN A 239 2.68 -27.68 10.95
CA ASN A 239 1.90 -27.53 9.74
C ASN A 239 0.54 -28.28 9.81
N GLU A 240 0.52 -29.49 10.37
CA GLU A 240 -0.73 -30.23 10.66
C GLU A 240 -1.67 -29.46 11.59
N SER A 241 -1.10 -28.80 12.60
CA SER A 241 -1.87 -27.94 13.52
C SER A 241 -2.52 -26.76 12.79
N VAL A 242 -1.80 -26.15 11.84
CA VAL A 242 -2.33 -25.06 10.99
C VAL A 242 -3.44 -25.58 10.08
N ILE A 243 -3.25 -26.73 9.43
CA ILE A 243 -4.26 -27.36 8.56
C ILE A 243 -5.54 -27.65 9.35
N ALA A 244 -5.41 -28.17 10.58
CA ALA A 244 -6.53 -28.43 11.47
C ALA A 244 -7.25 -27.13 11.89
N ALA A 245 -6.49 -26.08 12.25
CA ALA A 245 -7.04 -24.78 12.63
C ALA A 245 -7.80 -24.11 11.47
N LEU A 246 -7.26 -24.16 10.25
CA LEU A 246 -7.93 -23.68 9.03
C LEU A 246 -9.18 -24.51 8.72
N GLY A 247 -9.14 -25.83 8.91
CA GLY A 247 -10.31 -26.71 8.78
C GLY A 247 -11.42 -26.31 9.74
N SER A 248 -11.10 -26.17 11.03
CA SER A 248 -12.03 -25.70 12.05
C SER A 248 -12.58 -24.30 11.77
N PHE A 249 -11.76 -23.41 11.19
CA PHE A 249 -12.20 -22.08 10.79
C PHE A 249 -13.17 -22.13 9.61
N GLY A 250 -12.87 -22.92 8.57
CA GLY A 250 -13.78 -23.13 7.45
C GLY A 250 -15.13 -23.70 7.87
N ASP A 251 -15.13 -24.72 8.74
CA ASP A 251 -16.36 -25.30 9.30
C ASP A 251 -17.18 -24.26 10.07
N TRP A 252 -16.52 -23.40 10.86
CA TRP A 252 -17.17 -22.31 11.57
C TRP A 252 -17.73 -21.25 10.62
N LEU A 253 -16.99 -20.87 9.58
CA LEU A 253 -17.49 -19.95 8.55
C LEU A 253 -18.77 -20.49 7.90
N GLU A 254 -18.79 -21.78 7.53
CA GLU A 254 -19.94 -22.41 6.87
C GLU A 254 -21.14 -22.58 7.81
N ARG A 255 -20.92 -23.07 9.04
CA ARG A 255 -22.00 -23.49 9.95
C ARG A 255 -22.53 -22.40 10.88
N ASP A 256 -21.69 -21.40 11.20
CA ASP A 256 -22.03 -20.34 12.15
C ASP A 256 -22.09 -18.98 11.46
N LEU A 257 -20.99 -18.53 10.85
CA LEU A 257 -20.92 -17.15 10.35
C LEU A 257 -21.80 -16.92 9.12
N LEU A 258 -21.77 -17.82 8.13
CA LEU A 258 -22.51 -17.68 6.87
C LEU A 258 -24.03 -17.52 7.09
N PRO A 259 -24.70 -18.33 7.93
CA PRO A 259 -26.12 -18.13 8.26
C PRO A 259 -26.50 -16.73 8.73
N ARG A 260 -25.59 -16.04 9.43
CA ARG A 260 -25.80 -14.67 9.94
C ARG A 260 -25.08 -13.59 9.13
N SER A 261 -24.48 -13.94 7.99
CA SER A 261 -23.79 -12.99 7.11
C SER A 261 -24.78 -12.23 6.23
N ALA A 262 -25.38 -11.17 6.77
CA ALA A 262 -26.36 -10.31 6.11
C ALA A 262 -25.86 -8.86 5.91
N GLY A 263 -24.57 -8.61 6.15
CA GLY A 263 -23.98 -7.27 6.06
C GLY A 263 -23.95 -6.71 4.62
N SER A 264 -23.88 -5.38 4.51
CA SER A 264 -23.65 -4.72 3.22
C SER A 264 -22.17 -4.74 2.85
N PHE A 265 -21.83 -5.12 1.62
CA PHE A 265 -20.46 -5.00 1.11
C PHE A 265 -20.08 -3.53 0.86
N ALA A 266 -21.05 -2.69 0.46
CA ALA A 266 -20.80 -1.30 0.16
C ALA A 266 -20.37 -0.54 1.42
N ILE A 267 -19.23 0.15 1.34
CA ILE A 267 -18.69 0.94 2.46
C ILE A 267 -19.36 2.31 2.61
N GLY A 268 -20.24 2.68 1.68
CA GLY A 268 -20.92 3.98 1.65
C GLY A 268 -20.11 5.07 0.96
N ALA A 269 -20.81 6.07 0.43
CA ALA A 269 -20.22 7.12 -0.41
C ALA A 269 -19.13 7.92 0.32
N GLU A 270 -19.35 8.30 1.59
CA GLU A 270 -18.36 9.09 2.32
C GLU A 270 -17.09 8.30 2.62
N ASN A 271 -17.19 7.03 3.01
CA ASN A 271 -16.01 6.19 3.21
C ASN A 271 -15.26 5.98 1.90
N TYR A 272 -15.98 5.77 0.78
CA TYR A 272 -15.36 5.63 -0.53
C TYR A 272 -14.65 6.92 -0.98
N ARG A 273 -15.26 8.09 -0.78
CA ARG A 273 -14.64 9.40 -1.04
C ARG A 273 -13.38 9.62 -0.20
N ARG A 274 -13.43 9.29 1.09
CA ARG A 274 -12.26 9.40 1.97
C ARG A 274 -11.14 8.43 1.58
N LYS A 275 -11.49 7.20 1.16
CA LYS A 275 -10.52 6.20 0.70
C LYS A 275 -9.79 6.68 -0.55
N LEU A 276 -10.52 7.20 -1.54
CA LEU A 276 -9.93 7.84 -2.74
C LEU A 276 -9.00 9.01 -2.38
N LEU A 277 -9.41 9.85 -1.43
CA LEU A 277 -8.58 10.97 -0.99
C LEU A 277 -7.30 10.51 -0.28
N TYR A 278 -7.40 9.56 0.66
CA TYR A 278 -6.27 9.19 1.52
C TYR A 278 -5.30 8.20 0.87
N GLU A 279 -5.77 7.37 -0.07
CA GLU A 279 -4.93 6.34 -0.69
C GLU A 279 -4.46 6.75 -2.10
N GLU A 280 -5.27 7.51 -2.83
CA GLU A 280 -5.00 7.88 -4.23
C GLU A 280 -4.80 9.39 -4.41
N MET A 281 -4.91 10.18 -3.33
CA MET A 281 -4.89 11.66 -3.38
C MET A 281 -5.95 12.26 -4.33
N VAL A 282 -7.05 11.54 -4.57
CA VAL A 282 -8.13 11.97 -5.45
C VAL A 282 -9.22 12.67 -4.62
N ASP A 283 -9.36 13.98 -4.82
CA ASP A 283 -10.37 14.83 -4.17
C ASP A 283 -11.59 15.14 -5.06
N THR A 284 -11.58 14.66 -6.31
CA THR A 284 -12.65 14.91 -7.27
C THR A 284 -13.99 14.36 -6.74
N PRO A 285 -15.09 15.14 -6.79
CA PRO A 285 -16.39 14.67 -6.33
C PRO A 285 -16.84 13.37 -7.03
N LEU A 286 -17.43 12.44 -6.27
CA LEU A 286 -17.80 11.10 -6.78
C LEU A 286 -18.71 11.15 -8.02
N ALA A 287 -19.66 12.09 -8.06
CA ALA A 287 -20.54 12.27 -9.22
C ALA A 287 -19.75 12.65 -10.50
N HIS A 288 -18.72 13.48 -10.36
CA HIS A 288 -17.86 13.86 -11.49
C HIS A 288 -16.95 12.71 -11.90
N LEU A 289 -16.40 11.97 -10.94
CA LEU A 289 -15.61 10.76 -11.21
C LEU A 289 -16.43 9.72 -11.98
N LEU A 290 -17.66 9.44 -11.56
CA LEU A 290 -18.55 8.51 -12.25
C LEU A 290 -18.89 8.98 -13.65
N ALA A 291 -19.31 10.24 -13.81
CA ALA A 291 -19.66 10.80 -15.12
C ALA A 291 -18.46 10.78 -16.09
N ASN A 292 -17.25 11.06 -15.59
CA ASN A 292 -16.03 10.95 -16.38
C ASN A 292 -15.74 9.51 -16.78
N GLY A 293 -15.82 8.57 -15.84
CA GLY A 293 -15.60 7.14 -16.11
C GLY A 293 -16.59 6.60 -17.16
N GLU A 294 -17.87 6.93 -17.04
CA GLU A 294 -18.88 6.51 -18.01
C GLU A 294 -18.67 7.12 -19.40
N ARG A 295 -18.26 8.39 -19.46
CA ARG A 295 -17.93 9.04 -20.74
C ARG A 295 -16.74 8.35 -21.41
N GLU A 296 -15.65 8.10 -20.67
CA GLU A 296 -14.46 7.43 -21.22
C GLU A 296 -14.75 5.98 -21.60
N LEU A 297 -15.60 5.28 -20.85
CA LEU A 297 -16.07 3.94 -21.18
C LEU A 297 -16.78 3.94 -22.54
N ARG A 298 -17.77 4.82 -22.73
CA ARG A 298 -18.50 4.94 -24.00
C ARG A 298 -17.57 5.31 -25.15
N ARG A 299 -16.69 6.30 -24.96
CA ARG A 299 -15.70 6.73 -25.96
C ARG A 299 -14.81 5.56 -26.39
N THR A 300 -14.29 4.79 -25.43
CA THR A 300 -13.41 3.66 -25.71
C THR A 300 -14.16 2.52 -26.40
N GLN A 301 -15.40 2.23 -26.00
CA GLN A 301 -16.24 1.24 -26.68
C GLN A 301 -16.55 1.61 -28.14
N GLU A 302 -16.77 2.90 -28.41
CA GLU A 302 -16.96 3.41 -29.78
C GLU A 302 -15.69 3.21 -30.62
N GLN A 303 -14.53 3.60 -30.07
CA GLN A 303 -13.24 3.40 -30.74
C GLN A 303 -12.95 1.93 -31.02
N MET A 304 -13.23 1.05 -30.05
CA MET A 304 -13.09 -0.40 -30.23
C MET A 304 -14.04 -0.92 -31.32
N ARG A 305 -15.25 -0.37 -31.43
CA ARG A 305 -16.21 -0.76 -32.47
C ARG A 305 -15.71 -0.35 -33.86
N SER A 306 -15.30 0.90 -34.04
CA SER A 306 -14.77 1.38 -35.31
C SER A 306 -13.55 0.55 -35.75
N LEU A 307 -12.60 0.30 -34.85
CA LEU A 307 -11.43 -0.50 -35.15
C LEU A 307 -11.79 -1.98 -35.43
N ALA A 308 -12.78 -2.53 -34.74
CA ALA A 308 -13.24 -3.88 -35.03
C ALA A 308 -13.87 -4.00 -36.43
N GLU A 309 -14.57 -2.96 -36.90
CA GLU A 309 -15.08 -2.92 -38.28
C GLU A 309 -13.95 -2.80 -39.32
N GLU A 310 -12.84 -2.14 -39.00
CA GLU A 310 -11.64 -2.10 -39.86
C GLU A 310 -10.94 -3.47 -39.94
N ILE A 311 -10.81 -4.17 -38.81
CA ILE A 311 -10.12 -5.47 -38.71
C ILE A 311 -10.98 -6.61 -39.28
N ALA A 312 -12.25 -6.65 -38.90
CA ALA A 312 -13.17 -7.74 -39.24
C ALA A 312 -14.59 -7.21 -39.48
N PRO A 313 -14.85 -6.61 -40.67
CA PRO A 313 -16.11 -5.97 -41.00
C PRO A 313 -17.34 -6.85 -40.69
N GLY A 314 -18.29 -6.30 -39.95
CA GLY A 314 -19.56 -6.94 -39.59
C GLY A 314 -19.47 -8.07 -38.56
N ARG A 315 -18.28 -8.36 -38.00
CA ARG A 315 -18.08 -9.47 -37.04
C ARG A 315 -17.99 -9.02 -35.59
N GLY A 316 -17.83 -7.72 -35.37
CA GLY A 316 -17.84 -7.08 -34.06
C GLY A 316 -16.59 -7.31 -33.21
N ILE A 317 -16.56 -6.64 -32.06
CA ILE A 317 -15.38 -6.50 -31.18
C ILE A 317 -14.84 -7.86 -30.71
N THR A 318 -15.71 -8.76 -30.23
CA THR A 318 -15.27 -10.07 -29.70
C THR A 318 -14.61 -10.94 -30.77
N TYR A 319 -14.97 -10.78 -32.04
CA TYR A 319 -14.32 -11.52 -33.11
C TYR A 319 -12.97 -10.90 -33.47
N ALA A 320 -12.89 -9.56 -33.58
CA ALA A 320 -11.62 -8.86 -33.82
C ALA A 320 -10.59 -9.17 -32.72
N LEU A 321 -11.00 -9.14 -31.43
CA LEU A 321 -10.13 -9.52 -30.31
C LEU A 321 -9.64 -10.97 -30.40
N ARG A 322 -10.48 -11.90 -30.86
CA ARG A 322 -10.06 -13.31 -31.06
C ARG A 322 -9.08 -13.47 -32.22
N GLN A 323 -9.21 -12.68 -33.28
CA GLN A 323 -8.22 -12.69 -34.36
C GLN A 323 -6.87 -12.13 -33.87
N LEU A 324 -6.88 -10.98 -33.20
CA LEU A 324 -5.66 -10.40 -32.63
C LEU A 324 -5.00 -11.36 -31.64
N ALA A 325 -5.79 -12.04 -30.82
CA ALA A 325 -5.29 -13.04 -29.87
C ALA A 325 -4.74 -14.32 -30.53
N SER A 326 -4.85 -14.49 -31.85
CA SER A 326 -4.18 -15.59 -32.58
C SER A 326 -2.75 -15.24 -32.99
N GLU A 327 -2.39 -13.96 -32.96
CA GLU A 327 -1.04 -13.46 -33.20
C GLU A 327 -0.30 -13.33 -31.88
N HIS A 328 0.40 -14.39 -31.49
CA HIS A 328 1.19 -14.41 -30.26
C HIS A 328 2.47 -15.24 -30.45
N PRO A 329 3.53 -14.98 -29.65
CA PRO A 329 4.69 -15.86 -29.61
C PRO A 329 4.30 -17.29 -29.23
N THR A 330 5.10 -18.26 -29.66
CA THR A 330 5.01 -19.63 -29.11
C THR A 330 5.41 -19.61 -27.63
N ALA A 331 5.04 -20.65 -26.87
CA ALA A 331 5.44 -20.77 -25.46
C ALA A 331 6.97 -20.68 -25.30
N ASP A 332 7.73 -21.31 -26.20
CA ASP A 332 9.20 -21.27 -26.19
C ASP A 332 9.76 -19.91 -26.63
N GLY A 333 9.06 -19.17 -27.49
CA GLY A 333 9.47 -17.87 -28.01
C GLY A 333 9.16 -16.68 -27.09
N LEU A 334 8.22 -16.84 -26.15
CA LEU A 334 7.67 -15.75 -25.34
C LEU A 334 8.73 -14.89 -24.66
N VAL A 335 9.73 -15.52 -24.01
CA VAL A 335 10.79 -14.79 -23.29
C VAL A 335 11.68 -14.01 -24.25
N GLY A 336 11.99 -14.59 -25.42
CA GLY A 336 12.79 -13.95 -26.46
C GLY A 336 12.07 -12.72 -27.05
N ASP A 337 10.80 -12.89 -27.39
CA ASP A 337 9.99 -11.83 -27.99
C ASP A 337 9.73 -10.68 -27.00
N ALA A 338 9.43 -10.99 -25.74
CA ALA A 338 9.30 -9.98 -24.70
C ALA A 338 10.60 -9.18 -24.48
N ARG A 339 11.76 -9.85 -24.56
CA ARG A 339 13.07 -9.20 -24.49
C ARG A 339 13.31 -8.28 -25.70
N ALA A 340 12.99 -8.75 -26.90
CA ALA A 340 13.11 -7.96 -28.12
C ALA A 340 12.19 -6.72 -28.09
N ASP A 341 10.96 -6.87 -27.62
CA ASP A 341 10.01 -5.77 -27.46
C ASP A 341 10.46 -4.74 -26.44
N LEU A 342 11.00 -5.18 -25.30
CA LEU A 342 11.59 -4.26 -24.32
C LEU A 342 12.72 -3.43 -24.93
N LEU A 343 13.61 -4.06 -25.71
CA LEU A 343 14.70 -3.37 -26.40
C LEU A 343 14.15 -2.36 -27.44
N ARG A 344 13.12 -2.75 -28.19
CA ARG A 344 12.45 -1.88 -29.18
C ARG A 344 11.80 -0.66 -28.52
N ILE A 345 11.08 -0.85 -27.42
CA ILE A 345 10.46 0.25 -26.65
C ILE A 345 11.53 1.18 -26.10
N ARG A 346 12.63 0.66 -25.54
CA ARG A 346 13.75 1.48 -25.04
C ARG A 346 14.37 2.32 -26.14
N ALA A 347 14.62 1.71 -27.31
CA ALA A 347 15.15 2.42 -28.46
C ALA A 347 14.20 3.55 -28.88
N PHE A 348 12.90 3.27 -28.99
CA PHE A 348 11.89 4.27 -29.31
C PHE A 348 11.88 5.44 -28.31
N VAL A 349 11.86 5.16 -27.00
CA VAL A 349 11.86 6.19 -25.94
C VAL A 349 13.09 7.10 -26.05
N ARG A 350 14.28 6.52 -26.29
CA ARG A 350 15.52 7.27 -26.49
C ARG A 350 15.48 8.10 -27.78
N THR A 351 15.11 7.49 -28.90
CA THR A 351 15.07 8.16 -30.21
C THR A 351 14.05 9.29 -30.25
N GLN A 352 12.89 9.10 -29.62
CA GLN A 352 11.82 10.11 -29.56
C GLN A 352 11.99 11.10 -28.40
N ASN A 353 13.05 10.97 -27.59
CA ASN A 353 13.31 11.81 -26.41
C ASN A 353 12.10 11.93 -25.46
N VAL A 354 11.38 10.83 -25.22
CA VAL A 354 10.16 10.82 -24.39
C VAL A 354 10.51 11.00 -22.91
N LEU A 355 11.56 10.32 -22.44
CA LEU A 355 12.11 10.47 -21.08
C LEU A 355 13.59 10.07 -21.06
N THR A 356 14.32 10.52 -20.04
CA THR A 356 15.71 10.11 -19.79
C THR A 356 15.71 8.79 -19.00
N PRO A 357 16.22 7.68 -19.57
CA PRO A 357 16.30 6.41 -18.83
C PRO A 357 17.30 6.50 -17.67
N PRO A 358 17.14 5.68 -16.61
CA PRO A 358 18.11 5.60 -15.52
C PRO A 358 19.50 5.18 -16.05
N PRO A 359 20.59 5.57 -15.35
CA PRO A 359 21.96 5.27 -15.78
C PRO A 359 22.30 3.78 -15.73
N SER A 360 21.61 3.00 -14.88
CA SER A 360 21.77 1.55 -14.79
C SER A 360 20.51 0.82 -15.27
N GLU A 361 20.72 -0.21 -16.08
CA GLU A 361 19.66 -1.07 -16.60
C GLU A 361 19.43 -2.26 -15.66
N ASN A 362 18.40 -2.18 -14.82
CA ASN A 362 18.12 -3.21 -13.79
C ASN A 362 16.91 -4.11 -14.14
N LEU A 363 16.22 -3.86 -15.26
CA LEU A 363 15.10 -4.69 -15.71
C LEU A 363 15.59 -5.75 -16.70
N ILE A 364 15.52 -7.02 -16.27
CA ILE A 364 15.93 -8.20 -17.02
C ILE A 364 14.70 -9.06 -17.30
N VAL A 365 14.49 -9.42 -18.57
CA VAL A 365 13.51 -10.43 -18.98
C VAL A 365 14.26 -11.76 -19.04
N ALA A 366 14.06 -12.59 -18.02
CA ALA A 366 14.74 -13.87 -17.82
C ALA A 366 13.74 -15.02 -17.78
#